data_AF-A0A924K3P2-F1
#
_entry.id   AF-A0A924K3P2-F1
#
_cell.length_a   1.000
_cell.length_b   1.000
_cell.length_c   1.000
_cell.angle_alpha   90.00
_cell.angle_beta   90.00
_cell.angle_gamma   90.00
#
_symmetry.space_group_name_H-M   'P 1'
#
loop_
_entity.id
_entity.type
_entity.pdbx_description
1 polymer ?
#
loop_
_entity_poly.entity_id
_entity_poly.type
_entity_poly.pdbx_seq_one_letter_code
_entity_poly.pdbx_strand_id
1 'polypeptide(L)' 'MPTQQEVLDTFDSLGGTFNQPMALAKALEAAGFDVSEVATAINAALAAGALVQVASGSIRKP' A
#
# COMPACT_ATOMS: atom_id res chain seq x y z
N MET A 1 -5.95 3.76 -11.79
CA MET A 1 -4.92 3.06 -10.98
C MET A 1 -4.24 4.05 -10.07
N PRO A 2 -4.16 3.79 -8.75
CA PRO A 2 -3.45 4.68 -7.83
C PRO A 2 -1.95 4.71 -8.16
N THR A 3 -1.37 5.90 -8.09
CA THR A 3 0.05 6.12 -8.28
C THR A 3 0.84 5.59 -7.08
N GLN A 4 2.12 5.31 -7.27
CA GLN A 4 3.01 4.91 -6.16
C GLN A 4 2.98 5.94 -5.02
N GLN A 5 2.88 7.23 -5.34
CA GLN A 5 2.83 8.30 -4.36
C GLN A 5 1.53 8.26 -3.54
N GLU A 6 0.38 8.05 -4.18
CA GLU A 6 -0.91 7.85 -3.49
C GLU A 6 -0.92 6.62 -2.59
N VAL A 7 -0.27 5.52 -3.02
CA VAL A 7 -0.10 4.32 -2.19
C VAL A 7 0.72 4.67 -0.93
N LEU A 8 1.79 5.45 -1.06
CA LEU A 8 2.64 5.85 0.06
C LEU A 8 1.97 6.87 0.98
N ASP A 9 1.22 7.84 0.45
CA ASP A 9 0.42 8.81 1.20
C ASP A 9 -0.69 8.12 2.00
N THR A 10 -1.37 7.14 1.38
CA THR A 10 -2.38 6.32 2.06
C THR A 10 -1.72 5.48 3.15
N PHE A 11 -0.54 4.93 2.88
CA PHE A 11 0.23 4.19 3.88
C PHE A 11 0.64 5.06 5.08
N ASP A 12 1.06 6.30 4.84
CA ASP A 12 1.37 7.27 5.90
C ASP A 12 0.12 7.64 6.71
N SER A 13 -1.01 7.84 6.04
CA SER A 13 -2.30 8.14 6.68
C SER A 13 -2.76 7.03 7.62
N LEU A 14 -2.33 5.79 7.40
CA LEU A 14 -2.59 4.64 8.27
C LEU A 14 -1.61 4.53 9.46
N GLY A 15 -0.65 5.45 9.60
CA GLY A 15 0.30 5.50 10.71
C GLY A 15 1.76 5.20 10.33
N GLY A 16 2.08 5.06 9.04
CA GLY A 16 3.43 5.17 8.49
C GLY A 16 4.50 4.17 8.96
N THR A 17 4.16 3.17 9.77
CA THR A 17 5.17 2.32 10.44
C THR A 17 5.05 0.85 10.04
N PHE A 18 3.92 0.20 10.32
CA PHE A 18 3.64 -1.18 9.93
C PHE A 18 2.16 -1.32 9.63
N ASN A 19 1.80 -1.59 8.39
CA ASN A 19 0.41 -1.81 8.01
C ASN A 19 0.19 -3.19 7.42
N GLN A 20 -1.01 -3.73 7.63
CA GLN A 20 -1.44 -4.92 6.91
C GLN A 20 -1.71 -4.53 5.44
N PRO A 21 -1.28 -5.33 4.44
CA PRO A 21 -1.57 -5.06 3.04
C PRO A 21 -3.06 -4.84 2.77
N MET A 22 -3.90 -5.56 3.50
CA MET A 22 -5.35 -5.47 3.42
C MET A 22 -5.91 -4.14 3.98
N ALA A 23 -5.26 -3.53 4.96
CA ALA A 23 -5.64 -2.21 5.48
C ALA A 23 -5.30 -1.11 4.48
N LEU A 24 -4.13 -1.20 3.84
CA LEU A 24 -3.73 -0.30 2.76
C LEU A 24 -4.67 -0.42 1.56
N ALA A 25 -5.02 -1.66 1.17
CA ALA A 25 -5.96 -1.90 0.09
C ALA A 25 -7.34 -1.28 0.38
N LYS A 26 -7.90 -1.53 1.58
CA LYS A 26 -9.17 -0.93 2.00
C LYS A 26 -9.15 0.60 2.01
N ALA A 27 -8.04 1.21 2.40
CA ALA A 27 -7.92 2.66 2.42
C ALA A 27 -7.88 3.26 1.01
N LEU A 28 -7.20 2.59 0.07
CA LEU A 28 -7.21 2.97 -1.34
C LEU A 28 -8.59 2.74 -1.99
N GLU A 29 -9.26 1.64 -1.67
CA GLU A 29 -10.65 1.39 -2.10
C GLU A 29 -11.60 2.49 -1.56
N ALA A 30 -11.44 2.87 -0.29
CA ALA A 30 -12.21 3.96 0.31
C ALA A 30 -11.91 5.34 -0.33
N ALA A 31 -10.72 5.51 -0.91
CA ALA A 31 -10.38 6.68 -1.72
C ALA A 31 -10.98 6.65 -3.14
N GLY A 32 -11.69 5.57 -3.51
CA GLY A 32 -12.40 5.44 -4.78
C GLY A 32 -11.65 4.67 -5.86
N PHE A 33 -10.55 3.99 -5.52
CA PHE A 33 -9.80 3.17 -6.47
C PHE A 33 -10.39 1.76 -6.61
N ASP A 34 -10.34 1.23 -7.84
CA ASP A 34 -10.76 -0.14 -8.12
C ASP A 34 -9.84 -1.17 -7.45
N VAL A 35 -10.45 -2.22 -6.86
CA VAL A 35 -9.75 -3.29 -6.13
C VAL A 35 -8.62 -3.91 -6.96
N SER A 36 -8.86 -4.15 -8.25
CA SER A 36 -7.86 -4.72 -9.16
C SER A 36 -6.67 -3.77 -9.36
N GLU A 37 -6.91 -2.47 -9.45
CA GLU A 37 -5.85 -1.49 -9.64
C GLU A 37 -5.04 -1.26 -8.36
N VAL A 38 -5.72 -1.31 -7.20
CA VAL A 38 -5.09 -1.23 -5.87
C VAL A 38 -4.09 -2.36 -5.67
N ALA A 39 -4.49 -3.60 -5.98
CA ALA A 39 -3.59 -4.75 -5.89
C ALA A 39 -2.36 -4.58 -6.80
N THR A 40 -2.55 -4.09 -8.03
CA THR A 40 -1.45 -3.81 -8.95
C THR A 40 -0.52 -2.73 -8.41
N ALA A 41 -1.06 -1.63 -7.87
CA ALA A 41 -0.26 -0.52 -7.35
C ALA A 41 0.55 -0.90 -6.10
N ILE A 42 -0.04 -1.67 -5.16
CA ILE A 42 0.68 -2.19 -3.99
C ILE A 42 1.81 -3.11 -4.42
N ASN A 43 1.57 -4.02 -5.37
CA ASN A 43 2.61 -4.89 -5.91
C ASN A 43 3.71 -4.10 -6.62
N ALA A 44 3.35 -3.05 -7.36
CA ALA A 44 4.32 -2.16 -7.99
C ALA A 44 5.19 -1.42 -6.96
N ALA A 45 4.60 -0.94 -5.87
CA ALA A 45 5.34 -0.29 -4.78
C ALA A 45 6.29 -1.26 -4.05
N LEU A 46 5.89 -2.52 -3.88
CA LEU A 46 6.75 -3.59 -3.36
C LEU A 46 7.90 -3.93 -4.32
N ALA A 47 7.61 -4.07 -5.61
CA ALA A 47 8.61 -4.36 -6.63
C ALA A 47 9.61 -3.22 -6.83
N ALA A 48 9.16 -1.97 -6.69
CA ALA A 48 10.01 -0.78 -6.72
C ALA A 48 10.84 -0.59 -5.43
N GLY A 49 10.60 -1.42 -4.39
CA GLY A 49 11.27 -1.32 -3.10
C GLY A 49 10.80 -0.13 -2.23
N ALA A 50 9.74 0.56 -2.63
CA ALA A 50 9.15 1.66 -1.86
C ALA A 50 8.35 1.16 -0.64
N LEU A 51 7.85 -0.06 -0.73
CA LEU A 51 7.34 -0.83 0.41
C LEU A 51 8.13 -2.13 0.52
N VAL A 52 8.26 -2.64 1.73
CA VAL A 52 8.91 -3.91 2.03
C VAL A 52 7.94 -4.74 2.86
N GLN A 53 7.68 -5.96 2.40
CA GLN A 53 6.94 -6.94 3.20
C GLN A 53 7.89 -7.58 4.21
N VAL A 54 7.52 -7.53 5.49
CA VAL A 54 8.27 -8.15 6.59
C VAL A 54 7.72 -9.54 6.91
N ALA A 55 8.52 -10.36 7.60
CA ALA A 55 8.19 -11.76 7.90
C ALA A 55 6.86 -11.95 8.66
N SER A 56 6.34 -10.91 9.32
CA SER A 56 5.03 -10.91 9.97
C SER A 56 3.83 -10.76 9.01
N GLY A 57 4.07 -10.66 7.70
CA GLY A 57 3.04 -10.41 6.69
C GLY A 57 2.63 -8.93 6.55
N SER A 58 3.14 -8.06 7.43
CA SER A 58 2.96 -6.62 7.36
C SER A 58 3.84 -6.00 6.28
N ILE A 59 3.48 -4.80 5.83
CA ILE A 59 4.27 -3.95 4.95
C ILE A 59 4.74 -2.71 5.71
N ARG A 60 5.98 -2.30 5.42
CA ARG A 60 6.60 -1.09 5.95
C ARG A 60 7.29 -0.33 4.83
N LYS A 61 7.58 0.95 5.05
CA LYS A 61 8.56 1.67 4.22
C LYS A 61 9.99 1.19 4.55
N PRO A 62 10.90 1.16 3.58
CA PRO A 62 12.31 0.80 3.81
C PRO A 62 12.97 1.70 4.86
#